data_AF-A0A350JKS6-F1
#
_entry.id   AF-A0A350JKS6-F1
#
_cell.length_a   1.000
_cell.length_b   1.000
_cell.length_c   1.000
_cell.angle_alpha   90.00
_cell.angle_beta   90.00
_cell.angle_gamma   90.00
#
_symmetry.space_group_name_H-M   'P 1'
#
loop_
_entity.id
_entity.type
_entity.pdbx_description
1 polymer ?
#
loop_
_entity_poly.entity_id
_entity_poly.type
_entity_poly.pdbx_seq_one_letter_code
_entity_poly.pdbx_strand_id
1 'polypeptide(L)'
;MKRTKWISFGLALGLVSASAVWTSCNKEPQPEGRTALEHAYECEEVLGPLPRFSCEDAVLVPVTKNGIPLTPEQAGEGETNDPSLCDCPAAFGKACDPGFRVGRYTGLNQDGTPNEDVVFLTNCRDGGLGVIGYKFSTGETCFLHINNETTGAFDLDIPRPGE
;
A
#
# COMPACT_ATOMS: atom_id res chain seq x y z
N MET A 1 -85.93 7.46 -0.49
CA MET A 1 -84.65 6.73 -0.57
C MET A 1 -83.87 7.22 -1.78
N LYS A 2 -82.85 8.06 -1.58
CA LYS A 2 -81.88 8.49 -2.59
C LYS A 2 -80.51 8.11 -2.04
N ARG A 3 -79.80 7.17 -2.66
CA ARG A 3 -78.44 6.79 -2.27
C ARG A 3 -77.45 7.49 -3.20
N THR A 4 -76.68 8.38 -2.57
CA THR A 4 -75.65 9.24 -3.14
C THR A 4 -74.42 8.42 -3.52
N LYS A 5 -73.85 8.69 -4.71
CA LYS A 5 -72.57 8.15 -5.19
C LYS A 5 -71.40 8.67 -4.36
N TRP A 6 -70.51 7.78 -3.93
CA TRP A 6 -69.17 8.13 -3.49
C TRP A 6 -68.17 7.27 -4.28
N ILE A 7 -67.32 7.96 -5.03
CA ILE A 7 -66.17 7.43 -5.76
C ILE A 7 -65.02 7.41 -4.75
N SER A 8 -64.40 6.25 -4.54
CA SER A 8 -63.16 6.17 -3.76
C SER A 8 -62.04 5.61 -4.63
N PHE A 9 -60.92 6.33 -4.51
CA PHE A 9 -59.72 6.32 -5.33
C PHE A 9 -58.95 5.00 -5.30
N GLY A 10 -58.15 4.81 -6.36
CA GLY A 10 -57.38 3.62 -6.66
C GLY A 10 -56.39 3.21 -5.57
N LEU A 11 -56.28 1.90 -5.41
CA LEU A 11 -55.22 1.24 -4.67
C LEU A 11 -54.40 0.42 -5.68
N ALA A 12 -53.51 1.08 -6.41
CA ALA A 12 -52.47 0.39 -7.16
C ALA A 12 -51.30 0.14 -6.20
N LEU A 13 -51.28 -1.04 -5.60
CA LEU A 13 -50.24 -1.50 -4.69
C LEU A 13 -49.00 -1.90 -5.51
N GLY A 14 -48.25 -0.91 -6.00
CA GLY A 14 -46.94 -1.09 -6.61
C GLY A 14 -45.84 -0.94 -5.56
N LEU A 15 -45.57 -2.01 -4.80
CA LEU A 15 -44.34 -2.09 -4.01
C LEU A 15 -43.32 -2.89 -4.82
N VAL A 16 -42.53 -2.13 -5.58
CA VAL A 16 -41.29 -2.56 -6.20
C VAL A 16 -40.40 -3.11 -5.08
N SER A 17 -40.25 -4.43 -5.03
CA SER A 17 -39.23 -5.09 -4.24
C SER A 17 -37.88 -4.64 -4.78
N ALA A 18 -37.30 -3.63 -4.11
CA ALA A 18 -35.92 -3.23 -4.32
C ALA A 18 -35.04 -4.40 -3.89
N SER A 19 -34.67 -5.24 -4.86
CA SER A 19 -33.54 -6.15 -4.76
C SER A 19 -32.30 -5.27 -4.63
N ALA A 20 -31.98 -4.86 -3.40
CA ALA A 20 -30.63 -4.43 -3.08
C ALA A 20 -29.77 -5.67 -3.24
N VAL A 21 -29.31 -5.91 -4.48
CA VAL A 21 -28.23 -6.84 -4.74
C VAL A 21 -27.03 -6.18 -4.08
N TRP A 22 -26.69 -6.68 -2.89
CA TRP A 22 -25.43 -6.41 -2.26
C TRP A 22 -24.37 -6.93 -3.24
N THR A 23 -23.85 -6.03 -4.07
CA THR A 23 -22.64 -6.28 -4.83
C THR A 23 -21.51 -6.25 -3.81
N SER A 24 -21.39 -7.38 -3.08
CA SER A 24 -20.15 -7.81 -2.48
C SER A 24 -19.03 -7.52 -3.47
N CYS A 25 -17.93 -6.93 -3.02
CA CYS A 25 -16.75 -6.63 -3.83
C CYS A 25 -16.33 -7.87 -4.64
N ASN A 26 -16.85 -8.00 -5.85
CA ASN A 26 -16.26 -8.85 -6.84
C ASN A 26 -14.95 -8.15 -7.20
N LYS A 27 -13.84 -8.72 -6.73
CA LYS A 27 -12.50 -8.41 -7.22
C LYS A 27 -12.62 -8.34 -8.75
N GLU A 28 -12.49 -7.14 -9.31
CA GLU A 28 -12.51 -7.00 -10.76
C GLU A 28 -11.48 -7.98 -11.33
N PRO A 29 -11.81 -8.70 -12.42
CA PRO A 29 -10.82 -9.52 -13.10
C PRO A 29 -9.59 -8.66 -13.33
N GLN A 30 -8.44 -9.10 -12.83
CA GLN A 30 -7.16 -8.46 -13.11
C GLN A 30 -7.08 -8.27 -14.64
N PRO A 31 -6.81 -7.05 -15.13
CA PRO A 31 -6.76 -6.82 -16.57
C PRO A 31 -5.79 -7.82 -17.19
N GLU A 32 -6.25 -8.57 -18.20
CA GLU A 32 -5.37 -9.44 -18.96
C GLU A 32 -4.30 -8.56 -19.62
N GLY A 33 -3.04 -8.68 -19.18
CA GLY A 33 -1.95 -8.02 -19.88
C GLY A 33 -0.61 -7.90 -19.16
N ARG A 34 -0.54 -7.93 -17.82
CA ARG A 34 0.76 -7.82 -17.13
C ARG A 34 0.78 -8.49 -15.77
N THR A 35 1.76 -9.36 -15.58
CA THR A 35 2.06 -10.01 -14.30
C THR A 35 2.93 -9.10 -13.41
N ALA A 36 2.94 -9.37 -12.10
CA ALA A 36 3.83 -8.66 -11.18
C ALA A 36 5.31 -8.87 -11.52
N LEU A 37 5.65 -10.04 -12.09
CA LEU A 37 7.01 -10.37 -12.51
C LEU A 37 7.44 -9.56 -13.74
N GLU A 38 6.58 -9.44 -14.75
CA GLU A 38 6.86 -8.62 -15.94
C GLU A 38 7.06 -7.15 -15.58
N HIS A 39 6.20 -6.59 -14.71
CA HIS A 39 6.37 -5.23 -14.19
C HIS A 39 7.72 -5.06 -13.47
N ALA A 40 8.17 -6.08 -12.75
CA ALA A 40 9.43 -6.02 -12.04
C ALA A 40 10.64 -6.01 -13.00
N TYR A 41 10.59 -6.76 -14.11
CA TYR A 41 11.58 -6.67 -15.19
C TYR A 41 11.55 -5.31 -15.91
N GLU A 42 10.37 -4.72 -16.16
CA GLU A 42 10.25 -3.39 -16.73
C GLU A 42 10.92 -2.32 -15.83
N CYS A 43 10.79 -2.46 -14.51
CA CYS A 43 11.52 -1.62 -13.57
C CYS A 43 13.04 -1.85 -13.64
N GLU A 44 13.43 -3.11 -13.80
CA GLU A 44 14.76 -3.61 -14.17
C GLU A 44 15.48 -2.75 -15.21
N GLU A 45 14.83 -2.66 -16.36
CA GLU A 45 15.34 -2.04 -17.58
C GLU A 45 15.64 -0.55 -17.39
N VAL A 46 14.90 0.11 -16.52
CA VAL A 46 14.99 1.56 -16.30
C VAL A 46 15.94 1.90 -15.15
N LEU A 47 15.79 1.18 -14.03
CA LEU A 47 16.42 1.49 -12.75
C LEU A 47 17.70 0.67 -12.50
N GLY A 48 17.95 -0.35 -13.30
CA GLY A 48 19.01 -1.32 -13.05
C GLY A 48 18.61 -2.36 -12.00
N PRO A 49 19.46 -3.37 -11.76
CA PRO A 49 19.16 -4.49 -10.87
C PRO A 49 18.69 -4.03 -9.49
N LEU A 50 17.71 -4.74 -8.91
CA LEU A 50 17.21 -4.41 -7.58
C LEU A 50 18.24 -4.78 -6.51
N PRO A 51 18.74 -3.84 -5.69
CA PRO A 51 19.66 -4.18 -4.61
C PRO A 51 18.99 -5.07 -3.57
N ARG A 52 19.81 -5.79 -2.79
CA ARG A 52 19.31 -6.56 -1.65
C ARG A 52 18.71 -5.64 -0.59
N PHE A 53 17.42 -5.80 -0.37
CA PHE A 53 16.70 -5.04 0.64
C PHE A 53 16.71 -5.76 1.98
N SER A 54 16.97 -5.02 3.05
CA SER A 54 16.87 -5.50 4.44
C SER A 54 16.05 -4.54 5.31
N CYS A 55 15.23 -5.10 6.19
CA CYS A 55 14.57 -4.29 7.21
C CYS A 55 15.49 -3.96 8.39
N GLU A 56 16.61 -4.67 8.53
CA GLU A 56 17.61 -4.41 9.57
C GLU A 56 18.40 -3.14 9.29
N ASP A 57 18.69 -2.88 8.01
CA ASP A 57 19.36 -1.66 7.55
C ASP A 57 18.45 -0.42 7.57
N ALA A 58 17.15 -0.62 7.82
CA ALA A 58 16.17 0.46 7.79
C ALA A 58 16.28 1.36 9.02
N VAL A 59 16.33 2.67 8.76
CA VAL A 59 16.48 3.69 9.79
C VAL A 59 15.11 4.02 10.38
N LEU A 60 15.06 4.17 11.69
CA LEU A 60 13.87 4.59 12.40
C LEU A 60 13.48 6.01 11.97
N VAL A 61 12.23 6.18 11.56
CA VAL A 61 11.67 7.50 11.30
C VAL A 61 11.12 8.04 12.62
N PRO A 62 11.59 9.20 13.11
CA PRO A 62 11.07 9.77 14.34
C PRO A 62 9.58 10.10 14.21
N VAL A 63 8.76 9.49 15.06
CA VAL A 63 7.34 9.84 15.22
C VAL A 63 7.19 10.64 16.51
N THR A 64 6.69 11.86 16.39
CA THR A 64 6.53 12.78 17.52
C THR A 64 5.08 13.23 17.67
N LYS A 65 4.72 13.63 18.89
CA LYS A 65 3.54 14.44 19.17
C LYS A 65 3.96 15.68 19.94
N ASN A 66 3.66 16.85 19.40
CA ASN A 66 4.13 18.14 19.89
C ASN A 66 5.66 18.19 20.05
N GLY A 67 6.40 17.54 19.13
CA GLY A 67 7.87 17.47 19.16
C GLY A 67 8.47 16.51 20.19
N ILE A 68 7.65 15.76 20.93
CA ILE A 68 8.11 14.74 21.87
C ILE A 68 7.97 13.35 21.22
N PRO A 69 8.98 12.46 21.30
CA PRO A 69 8.87 11.11 20.78
C PRO A 69 7.65 10.37 21.32
N LEU A 70 6.87 9.77 20.42
CA LEU A 70 5.67 9.00 20.75
C LEU A 70 6.07 7.62 21.30
N THR A 71 5.47 7.19 22.41
CA THR A 71 5.66 5.82 22.92
C THR A 71 4.64 4.86 22.29
N PRO A 72 4.91 3.53 22.27
CA PRO A 72 3.95 2.54 21.77
C PRO A 72 2.57 2.64 22.42
N GLU A 73 2.49 2.95 23.71
CA GLU A 73 1.22 3.11 24.43
C GLU A 73 0.45 4.36 23.96
N GLN A 74 1.16 5.42 23.59
CA GLN A 74 0.57 6.66 23.08
C GLN A 74 0.13 6.56 21.61
N ALA A 75 0.74 5.65 20.85
CA ALA A 75 0.38 5.37 19.47
C ALA A 75 -0.98 4.65 19.31
N GLY A 76 -1.55 4.19 20.43
CA GLY A 76 -2.78 3.40 20.44
C GLY A 76 -2.50 1.91 20.25
N GLU A 77 -3.40 1.07 20.76
CA GLU A 77 -3.34 -0.38 20.56
C GLU A 77 -4.17 -0.78 19.32
N GLY A 78 -3.59 -1.62 18.45
CA GLY A 78 -4.28 -2.18 17.27
C GLY A 78 -4.04 -1.43 15.96
N GLU A 79 -4.88 -1.69 14.96
CA GLU A 79 -4.85 -1.05 13.63
C GLU A 79 -5.44 0.38 13.67
N THR A 80 -5.07 1.21 14.65
CA THR A 80 -5.57 2.58 14.74
C THR A 80 -4.82 3.46 13.76
N ASN A 81 -5.36 3.61 12.56
CA ASN A 81 -4.87 4.55 11.55
C ASN A 81 -5.32 6.00 11.83
N ASP A 82 -5.35 6.43 13.10
CA ASP A 82 -5.74 7.79 13.48
C ASP A 82 -4.56 8.77 13.26
N PRO A 83 -4.62 9.65 12.26
CA PRO A 83 -3.53 10.58 11.96
C PRO A 83 -3.40 11.69 13.01
N SER A 84 -4.35 11.85 13.92
CA SER A 84 -4.30 12.89 14.96
C SER A 84 -3.34 12.56 16.10
N LEU A 85 -2.83 11.32 16.18
CA LEU A 85 -1.98 10.84 17.28
C LEU A 85 -0.53 11.33 17.19
N CYS A 86 -0.09 11.89 16.06
CA CYS A 86 1.27 12.38 15.85
C CYS A 86 1.28 13.68 15.01
N ASP A 87 2.45 14.31 14.90
CA ASP A 87 2.66 15.56 14.18
C ASP A 87 2.72 15.36 12.66
N CYS A 88 3.35 14.26 12.24
CA CYS A 88 3.61 13.93 10.84
C CYS A 88 3.18 12.47 10.56
N PRO A 89 1.90 12.23 10.23
CA PRO A 89 1.42 10.89 9.94
C PRO A 89 2.10 10.27 8.73
N ALA A 90 2.50 9.00 8.85
CA ALA A 90 3.06 8.24 7.76
C ALA A 90 2.01 7.97 6.67
N ALA A 91 2.43 8.05 5.41
CA ALA A 91 1.59 7.70 4.26
C ALA A 91 1.49 6.19 4.02
N PHE A 92 2.43 5.41 4.58
CA PHE A 92 2.54 3.97 4.40
C PHE A 92 2.51 3.26 5.75
N GLY A 93 1.65 2.24 5.88
CA GLY A 93 1.47 1.51 7.14
C GLY A 93 0.58 2.28 8.12
N LYS A 94 0.85 2.08 9.41
CA LYS A 94 0.13 2.75 10.50
C LYS A 94 0.49 4.23 10.55
N ALA A 95 -0.53 5.08 10.63
CA ALA A 95 -0.38 6.54 10.54
C ALA A 95 0.64 7.10 11.56
N CYS A 96 0.65 6.61 12.80
CA CYS A 96 1.52 7.11 13.87
C CYS A 96 2.27 5.97 14.56
N ASP A 97 3.08 5.23 13.79
CA ASP A 97 3.82 4.06 14.30
C ASP A 97 5.24 4.42 14.79
N PRO A 98 5.51 4.36 16.11
CA PRO A 98 6.84 4.62 16.64
C PRO A 98 7.89 3.56 16.25
N GLY A 99 7.47 2.43 15.65
CA GLY A 99 8.34 1.44 15.03
C GLY A 99 8.60 1.64 13.53
N PHE A 100 8.03 2.69 12.91
CA PHE A 100 8.14 2.91 11.47
C PHE A 100 9.59 3.12 11.03
N ARG A 101 9.99 2.38 10.00
CA ARG A 101 11.36 2.38 9.47
C ARG A 101 11.36 2.51 7.96
N VAL A 102 12.36 3.23 7.46
CA VAL A 102 12.59 3.40 6.03
C VAL A 102 14.02 2.99 5.69
N GLY A 103 14.17 2.08 4.74
CA GLY A 103 15.45 1.76 4.14
C GLY A 103 15.73 2.68 2.96
N ARG A 104 17.01 2.99 2.73
CA ARG A 104 17.46 3.76 1.58
C ARG A 104 18.68 3.09 0.96
N TYR A 105 18.58 2.76 -0.31
CA TYR A 105 19.59 1.99 -1.04
C TYR A 105 19.98 2.75 -2.30
N THR A 106 21.29 2.84 -2.57
CA THR A 106 21.79 3.27 -3.87
C THR A 106 21.47 2.17 -4.89
N GLY A 107 21.01 2.55 -6.09
CA GLY A 107 20.76 1.60 -7.16
C GLY A 107 22.04 0.94 -7.66
N LEU A 108 21.89 -0.03 -8.57
CA LEU A 108 23.01 -0.79 -9.13
C LEU A 108 23.09 -0.62 -10.64
N ASN A 109 24.30 -0.67 -11.18
CA ASN A 109 24.55 -0.92 -12.59
C ASN A 109 24.46 -2.43 -12.86
N GLN A 110 24.39 -2.81 -14.14
CA GLN A 110 24.35 -4.22 -14.56
C GLN A 110 25.57 -5.04 -14.13
N ASP A 111 26.70 -4.41 -13.84
CA ASP A 111 27.92 -5.06 -13.32
C ASP A 111 27.96 -5.15 -11.79
N GLY A 112 26.89 -4.73 -11.10
CA GLY A 112 26.78 -4.72 -9.64
C GLY A 112 27.46 -3.52 -8.96
N THR A 113 28.05 -2.59 -9.71
CA THR A 113 28.61 -1.36 -9.13
C THR A 113 27.50 -0.36 -8.76
N PRO A 114 27.74 0.56 -7.81
CA PRO A 114 26.74 1.57 -7.44
C PRO A 114 26.34 2.48 -8.60
N ASN A 115 25.04 2.73 -8.73
CA ASN A 115 24.45 3.70 -9.63
C ASN A 115 23.83 4.84 -8.82
N GLU A 116 24.58 5.94 -8.69
CA GLU A 116 24.17 7.13 -7.91
C GLU A 116 23.00 7.92 -8.55
N ASP A 117 22.63 7.61 -9.80
CA ASP A 117 21.45 8.18 -10.47
C ASP A 117 20.14 7.49 -10.06
N VAL A 118 20.22 6.39 -9.30
CA VAL A 118 19.05 5.62 -8.86
C VAL A 118 19.06 5.48 -7.34
N VAL A 119 17.89 5.64 -6.74
CA VAL A 119 17.66 5.36 -5.32
C VAL A 119 16.45 4.46 -5.16
N PHE A 120 16.56 3.51 -4.23
CA PHE A 120 15.43 2.72 -3.76
C PHE A 120 15.13 3.09 -2.31
N LEU A 121 13.85 3.33 -2.02
CA LEU A 121 13.33 3.49 -0.68
C LEU A 121 12.48 2.28 -0.33
N THR A 122 12.67 1.74 0.86
CA THR A 122 11.85 0.64 1.36
C THR A 122 11.08 1.05 2.59
N ASN A 123 9.86 0.55 2.72
CA ASN A 123 9.08 0.68 3.93
C ASN A 123 8.74 -0.74 4.43
N CYS A 124 9.28 -1.08 5.59
CA CYS A 124 9.00 -2.36 6.24
C CYS A 124 7.66 -2.25 6.95
N ARG A 125 6.72 -3.14 6.63
CA ARG A 125 5.36 -3.11 7.17
C ARG A 125 4.88 -4.51 7.54
N ASP A 126 3.94 -4.59 8.48
CA ASP A 126 3.34 -5.83 8.95
C ASP A 126 2.89 -6.71 7.74
N GLY A 127 3.62 -7.80 7.48
CA GLY A 127 3.34 -8.76 6.41
C GLY A 127 4.08 -8.58 5.08
N GLY A 128 4.96 -7.58 4.90
CA GLY A 128 5.69 -7.42 3.64
C GLY A 128 6.63 -6.21 3.53
N LEU A 129 7.15 -6.00 2.31
CA LEU A 129 8.07 -4.92 1.98
C LEU A 129 7.52 -4.09 0.82
N GLY A 130 7.32 -2.79 1.02
CA GLY A 130 7.10 -1.87 -0.10
C GLY A 130 8.44 -1.30 -0.57
N VAL A 131 8.62 -1.20 -1.87
CA VAL A 131 9.84 -0.66 -2.51
C VAL A 131 9.43 0.41 -3.51
N ILE A 132 10.08 1.57 -3.45
CA ILE A 132 9.94 2.67 -4.40
C ILE A 132 11.32 2.92 -5.00
N GLY A 133 11.47 2.66 -6.30
CA GLY A 133 12.65 3.02 -7.06
C GLY A 133 12.45 4.35 -7.78
N TYR A 134 13.49 5.18 -7.83
CA TYR A 134 13.46 6.48 -8.49
C TYR A 134 14.78 6.77 -9.20
N LYS A 135 14.70 7.26 -10.44
CA LYS A 135 15.85 7.71 -11.23
C LYS A 135 15.89 9.23 -11.30
N PHE A 136 16.98 9.84 -10.81
CA PHE A 136 17.07 11.29 -10.68
C PHE A 136 17.09 12.01 -12.03
N SER A 137 17.81 11.47 -13.01
CA SER A 137 17.97 12.10 -14.32
C SER A 137 16.68 12.16 -15.15
N THR A 138 15.79 11.17 -15.03
CA THR A 138 14.60 11.03 -15.87
C THR A 138 13.28 11.23 -15.12
N GLY A 139 13.29 11.10 -13.79
CA GLY A 139 12.10 11.10 -12.95
C GLY A 139 11.29 9.81 -13.01
N GLU A 140 11.79 8.78 -13.68
CA GLU A 140 11.13 7.48 -13.75
C GLU A 140 11.04 6.86 -12.36
N THR A 141 9.86 6.31 -12.04
CA THR A 141 9.55 5.77 -10.72
C THR A 141 8.92 4.39 -10.86
N CYS A 142 9.36 3.44 -10.04
CA CYS A 142 8.75 2.12 -9.91
C CYS A 142 8.26 1.87 -8.49
N PHE A 143 7.10 1.23 -8.36
CA PHE A 143 6.59 0.74 -7.08
C PHE A 143 6.46 -0.79 -7.12
N LEU A 144 7.00 -1.44 -6.09
CA LEU A 144 6.90 -2.89 -5.89
C LEU A 144 6.34 -3.17 -4.50
N HIS A 145 5.56 -4.25 -4.39
CA HIS A 145 5.13 -4.79 -3.11
C HIS A 145 5.48 -6.27 -3.05
N ILE A 146 6.28 -6.63 -2.05
CA ILE A 146 6.70 -7.99 -1.78
C ILE A 146 5.89 -8.50 -0.59
N ASN A 147 5.08 -9.54 -0.80
CA ASN A 147 4.25 -10.15 0.23
C ASN A 147 5.00 -11.31 0.91
N ASN A 148 5.22 -11.20 2.23
CA ASN A 148 5.94 -12.21 3.02
C ASN A 148 5.07 -13.42 3.42
N GLU A 149 3.75 -13.36 3.27
CA GLU A 149 2.85 -14.48 3.61
C GLU A 149 3.08 -15.73 2.75
N THR A 150 3.66 -15.56 1.56
CA THR A 150 3.96 -16.65 0.62
C THR A 150 5.39 -17.17 0.72
N THR A 151 6.31 -16.41 1.33
CA THR A 151 7.76 -16.72 1.37
C THR A 151 8.24 -17.24 2.73
N GLY A 152 7.42 -17.13 3.78
CA GLY A 152 7.68 -17.75 5.08
C GLY A 152 8.78 -17.05 5.87
N ALA A 153 8.37 -16.25 6.84
CA ALA A 153 9.21 -15.58 7.84
C ALA A 153 10.22 -14.54 7.33
N PHE A 154 10.47 -13.55 8.20
CA PHE A 154 11.34 -12.39 8.05
C PHE A 154 12.84 -12.76 7.97
N ASP A 155 13.22 -13.66 7.06
CA ASP A 155 14.60 -14.07 6.82
C ASP A 155 14.88 -14.07 5.32
N LEU A 156 14.91 -12.88 4.70
CA LEU A 156 15.13 -12.79 3.27
C LEU A 156 16.16 -11.70 2.93
N ASP A 157 17.34 -12.15 2.50
CA ASP A 157 18.14 -11.53 1.45
C ASP A 157 17.25 -11.35 0.20
N ILE A 158 16.40 -10.30 0.10
CA ILE A 158 15.48 -10.15 -1.06
C ILE A 158 16.10 -9.32 -2.18
N PRO A 159 16.41 -10.00 -3.29
CA PRO A 159 16.09 -9.61 -4.66
C PRO A 159 15.15 -10.68 -5.32
N ARG A 160 14.51 -10.51 -6.49
CA ARG A 160 15.09 -10.42 -7.85
C ARG A 160 14.00 -10.03 -8.86
N PRO A 161 14.29 -9.10 -9.78
CA PRO A 161 14.03 -9.36 -11.20
C PRO A 161 15.26 -9.25 -12.11
N GLY A 162 16.43 -9.75 -11.69
CA GLY A 162 17.56 -9.93 -12.61
C GLY A 162 18.91 -10.10 -11.93
N GLU A 163 19.03 -9.61 -10.69
CA GLU A 163 20.01 -10.14 -9.73
C GLU A 163 20.03 -11.68 -9.66
#